data_AF-G8NX13-F1
#
_entry.id   AF-G8NX13-F1
#
_cell.length_a   1.000
_cell.length_b   1.000
_cell.length_c   1.000
_cell.angle_alpha   90.00
_cell.angle_beta   90.00
_cell.angle_gamma   90.00
#
_symmetry.space_group_name_H-M   'P 1'
#
loop_
_entity.id
_entity.type
_entity.pdbx_description
1 polymer ?
#
loop_
_entity_poly.entity_id
_entity_poly.type
_entity_poly.pdbx_seq_one_letter_code
_entity_poly.pdbx_strand_id
1 'polypeptide(L)' 'MRSDLIFGALTHVNNRYKLCQLASKATRKLHKPNTRLQDTTNEVLDRFKDTVPMNVAAEAELENAVMGRAA' A
#
# COMPACT_ATOMS: atom_id res chain seq x y z
N MET A 1 2.14 -11.50 -15.02
CA MET A 1 3.25 -11.89 -14.11
C MET A 1 3.24 -10.99 -12.88
N ARG A 2 3.82 -11.41 -11.74
CA ARG A 2 3.84 -10.58 -10.51
C ARG A 2 4.62 -9.27 -10.67
N SER A 3 5.55 -9.22 -11.63
CA SER A 3 6.24 -8.00 -12.05
C SER A 3 5.28 -6.92 -12.55
N ASP A 4 4.24 -7.31 -13.27
CA ASP A 4 3.33 -6.36 -13.93
C ASP A 4 2.49 -5.61 -12.88
N LEU A 5 2.14 -6.28 -11.79
CA LEU A 5 1.49 -5.67 -10.63
C LEU A 5 2.39 -4.65 -9.92
N ILE A 6 3.68 -4.95 -9.81
CA ILE A 6 4.67 -4.04 -9.22
C ILE A 6 4.83 -2.80 -10.11
N PHE A 7 4.97 -2.98 -11.43
CA PHE A 7 5.10 -1.88 -12.38
C PHE A 7 3.85 -1.00 -12.39
N GLY A 8 2.66 -1.60 -12.37
CA GLY A 8 1.39 -0.88 -12.25
C GLY A 8 1.30 -0.08 -10.95
N ALA A 9 1.63 -0.69 -9.80
CA ALA A 9 1.58 -0.02 -8.51
C ALA A 9 2.60 1.14 -8.40
N LEU A 10 3.76 1.04 -9.05
CA LEU A 10 4.77 2.09 -9.06
C LEU A 10 4.33 3.35 -9.81
N THR A 11 3.33 3.28 -10.71
CA THR A 11 2.77 4.46 -11.37
C THR A 11 2.06 5.41 -10.39
N HIS A 12 1.55 4.87 -9.28
CA HIS A 12 0.86 5.63 -8.24
C HIS A 12 1.71 5.82 -6.98
N VAL A 13 2.62 4.87 -6.68
CA VAL A 13 3.56 4.95 -5.54
C VAL A 13 4.99 4.93 -6.06
N ASN A 14 5.50 6.09 -6.44
CA ASN A 14 6.82 6.23 -7.08
C ASN A 14 8.00 5.79 -6.18
N ASN A 15 7.82 5.80 -4.86
CA ASN A 15 8.83 5.35 -3.91
C ASN A 15 8.68 3.84 -3.60
N ARG A 16 9.64 3.03 -4.06
CA ARG A 16 9.67 1.57 -3.87
C ARG A 16 9.65 1.14 -2.39
N TYR A 17 10.30 1.88 -1.50
CA TYR A 17 10.29 1.57 -0.07
C TYR A 17 8.91 1.85 0.55
N LYS A 18 8.26 2.95 0.17
CA LYS A 18 6.90 3.26 0.60
C LYS A 18 5.91 2.22 0.08
N LEU A 19 6.04 1.81 -1.18
CA LEU A 19 5.24 0.73 -1.76
C LEU A 19 5.34 -0.56 -0.94
N CYS A 20 6.56 -0.99 -0.58
CA CYS A 20 6.76 -2.15 0.27
C CYS A 20 6.09 -2.01 1.66
N GLN A 21 6.22 -0.83 2.29
CA GLN A 21 5.62 -0.58 3.61
C GLN A 21 4.08 -0.62 3.56
N LEU A 22 3.49 0.04 2.57
CA LEU A 22 2.03 0.06 2.36
C LEU A 22 1.50 -1.33 2.02
N ALA A 23 2.17 -2.03 1.08
CA ALA A 23 1.80 -3.40 0.71
C ALA A 23 1.86 -4.35 1.91
N SER A 24 2.89 -4.22 2.76
CA SER A 24 3.03 -5.02 3.98
C SER A 24 1.93 -4.73 5.00
N LYS A 25 1.58 -3.45 5.20
CA LYS A 25 0.50 -3.04 6.10
C LYS A 25 -0.86 -3.54 5.60
N ALA A 26 -1.16 -3.32 4.32
CA ALA A 26 -2.43 -3.73 3.70
C ALA A 26 -2.56 -5.25 3.64
N THR A 27 -1.49 -5.98 3.31
CA THR A 27 -1.49 -7.45 3.29
C THR A 27 -1.84 -7.99 4.68
N ARG A 28 -1.19 -7.50 5.75
CA ARG A 28 -1.52 -7.92 7.12
C ARG A 28 -2.97 -7.61 7.51
N LYS A 29 -3.49 -6.45 7.11
CA LYS A 29 -4.86 -6.03 7.44
C LYS A 29 -5.94 -6.84 6.71
N LEU A 30 -5.68 -7.25 5.47
CA LEU A 30 -6.66 -7.90 4.60
C LEU A 30 -6.53 -9.43 4.56
N HIS A 31 -5.42 -9.97 5.06
CA HIS A 31 -5.18 -11.41 5.06
C HIS A 31 -6.19 -12.14 5.94
N LYS A 32 -6.76 -13.22 5.40
CA LYS A 32 -7.69 -14.09 6.11
C LYS A 32 -6.99 -15.39 6.52
N PRO A 33 -7.29 -15.96 7.69
CA PRO A 33 -6.85 -17.30 8.04
C PRO A 33 -7.20 -18.30 6.93
N ASN A 34 -6.33 -19.28 6.70
CA ASN A 34 -6.49 -20.32 5.67
C ASN A 34 -6.49 -19.82 4.21
N THR A 35 -6.09 -18.57 3.96
CA THR A 35 -5.75 -18.10 2.61
C THR A 35 -4.24 -18.08 2.42
N ARG A 36 -3.75 -18.17 1.18
CA ARG A 36 -2.31 -18.06 0.93
C ARG A 36 -1.93 -16.58 0.97
N LEU A 37 -0.91 -16.23 1.77
CA LEU A 37 -0.46 -14.85 1.92
C LEU A 37 -0.10 -14.18 0.58
N GLN A 38 0.47 -14.96 -0.34
CA GLN A 38 0.82 -14.49 -1.68
C GLN A 38 -0.40 -13.98 -2.46
N ASP A 39 -1.56 -14.62 -2.30
CA ASP A 39 -2.78 -14.27 -3.02
C ASP A 39 -3.30 -12.92 -2.50
N THR A 40 -3.33 -12.74 -1.18
CA THR A 40 -3.64 -11.44 -0.55
C THR A 40 -2.66 -10.36 -0.98
N THR A 41 -1.36 -10.64 -1.05
CA THR A 41 -0.37 -9.65 -1.51
C THR A 41 -0.60 -9.26 -2.97
N ASN A 42 -0.96 -10.22 -3.83
CA ASN A 42 -1.25 -9.93 -5.23
C ASN A 42 -2.51 -9.05 -5.35
N GLU A 43 -3.58 -9.33 -4.60
CA GLU A 43 -4.77 -8.48 -4.55
C GLU A 43 -4.44 -7.05 -4.07
N VAL A 44 -3.57 -6.91 -3.08
CA VAL A 44 -3.13 -5.61 -2.57
C VAL A 44 -2.38 -4.82 -3.65
N LEU A 45 -1.43 -5.46 -4.35
CA LEU A 45 -0.69 -4.83 -5.43
C LEU A 45 -1.59 -4.49 -6.62
N ASP A 46 -2.60 -5.33 -6.88
CA ASP A 46 -3.62 -5.08 -7.90
C ASP A 46 -4.42 -3.82 -7.57
N ARG A 47 -4.86 -3.64 -6.32
CA ARG A 47 -5.55 -2.41 -5.90
C ARG A 47 -4.70 -1.15 -6.04
N PHE A 48 -3.39 -1.24 -5.80
CA PHE A 48 -2.46 -0.12 -6.00
C PHE A 48 -2.24 0.23 -7.47
N LYS A 49 -2.59 -0.66 -8.41
CA LYS A 49 -2.56 -0.37 -9.85
C LYS A 49 -3.75 0.49 -10.28
N ASP A 50 -4.92 0.27 -9.67
CA ASP A 50 -6.20 0.85 -10.12
C ASP A 50 -6.60 2.09 -9.31
N THR A 51 -6.06 2.22 -8.09
CA THR A 51 -6.39 3.32 -7.20
C THR A 51 -5.11 4.00 -6.75
N VAL A 52 -5.08 5.33 -6.85
CA VAL A 52 -4.14 6.15 -6.08
C VAL A 52 -4.36 5.77 -4.62
N PRO A 53 -3.40 5.12 -3.93
CA PRO A 53 -3.58 4.78 -2.53
C PRO A 53 -3.90 6.08 -1.82
N MET A 54 -5.10 6.11 -1.20
CA MET A 54 -5.74 7.24 -0.53
C MET A 54 -4.78 8.41 -0.37
N ASN A 55 -5.00 9.46 -1.17
CA ASN A 55 -4.30 10.75 -1.16
C ASN A 55 -3.20 10.79 -0.10
N VAL A 56 -1.94 10.58 -0.48
CA VAL A 56 -0.80 10.56 0.45
C VAL A 56 -0.79 11.79 1.36
N ALA A 57 -1.39 12.91 0.93
CA ALA A 57 -1.63 14.08 1.77
C ALA A 57 -2.55 13.78 2.98
N ALA A 58 -3.61 12.99 2.84
CA ALA A 58 -4.50 12.57 3.92
C ALA A 58 -3.84 11.57 4.90
N GLU A 59 -3.01 10.63 4.41
CA GLU A 59 -2.21 9.77 5.31
C GLU A 59 -1.12 10.58 6.02
N ALA A 60 -0.46 11.52 5.34
CA ALA A 60 0.54 12.40 5.93
C ALA A 60 -0.09 13.39 6.93
N GLU A 61 -1.27 13.93 6.65
CA GLU A 61 -2.05 14.77 7.57
C GLU A 61 -2.48 13.97 8.80
N LEU A 62 -2.93 12.73 8.63
CA LEU A 62 -3.26 11.85 9.76
C LEU A 62 -2.01 11.48 10.57
N GLU A 63 -0.89 11.18 9.92
CA GLU A 63 0.38 10.88 10.58
C GLU A 63 0.93 12.11 11.33
N ASN A 64 0.81 13.31 10.75
CA ASN A 64 1.16 14.58 11.41
C ASN A 64 0.23 14.91 12.59
N ALA A 65 -1.08 14.69 12.43
CA ALA A 65 -2.07 14.92 13.48
C ALA A 65 -1.91 13.94 14.65
N VAL A 66 -1.55 12.68 14.38
CA VAL A 66 -1.33 11.64 15.40
C VAL A 66 0.03 11.80 16.09
N MET A 67 1.07 12.24 15.38
CA MET A 67 2.42 12.38 15.95
C MET A 67 2.71 13.75 16.58
N GLY A 68 1.73 14.67 16.60
CA GLY A 68 1.79 15.90 17.40
C GLY A 68 3.01 16.80 17.12
N ARG A 69 3.56 16.76 15.90
CA ARG A 69 4.59 17.72 15.49
C ARG A 69 3.91 18.87 14.78
N ALA A 70 3.48 19.85 15.57
CA ALA A 70 3.22 21.19 15.08
C ALA A 70 4.51 21.72 14.44
N ALA A 71 4.42 22.23 13.21
CA ALA A 71 5.41 23.14 12.68
C ALA A 71 5.29 24.50 13.39
#